data_AF-A0A914X680-F1
#
_entry.id   AF-A0A914X680-F1
#
_cell.length_a   1.000
_cell.length_b   1.000
_cell.length_c   1.000
_cell.angle_alpha   90.00
_cell.angle_beta   90.00
_cell.angle_gamma   90.00
#
_symmetry.space_group_name_H-M   'P 1'
#
loop_
_entity.id
_entity.type
_entity.pdbx_description
1 polymer ?
#
loop_
_entity_poly.entity_id
_entity_poly.type
_entity_poly.pdbx_seq_one_letter_code
_entity_poly.pdbx_strand_id
1 'polypeptide(L)'
;MDDRRRERNIARNKPEKLDRLRRDKERDISEKIALGLPDSRARTDETQFDQRLFNQTKGLDSGGIDDETYAVYDKPWRNQDNVTQHIYRPGKNLDKDIYGDDLDKIIKTNKFVPDKGFSGADPNAKRDGPVQFERSEEDDPFGLGQLLKSAKEGKKRGGGGDDRQESSSSSKRSRK
;
A
#
# COMPACT_ATOMS: atom_id res chain seq x y z
N MET A 1 35.11 11.61 -39.12
CA MET A 1 35.27 12.63 -40.19
C MET A 1 33.98 12.86 -40.96
N ASP A 2 33.06 11.89 -40.98
CA ASP A 2 31.81 11.95 -41.75
C ASP A 2 30.77 12.92 -41.20
N ASP A 3 30.70 13.12 -39.88
CA ASP A 3 29.74 14.04 -39.27
C ASP A 3 29.96 15.49 -39.69
N ARG A 4 31.22 15.93 -39.76
CA ARG A 4 31.59 17.27 -40.26
C ARG A 4 31.27 17.46 -41.74
N ARG A 5 31.34 16.39 -42.55
CA ARG A 5 30.95 16.44 -43.97
C ARG A 5 29.43 16.52 -44.12
N ARG A 6 28.67 15.76 -43.32
CA ARG A 6 27.20 15.82 -43.29
C ARG A 6 26.69 17.18 -42.82
N GLU A 7 27.26 17.74 -41.76
CA GLU A 7 26.88 19.06 -41.25
C GLU A 7 27.13 20.16 -42.29
N ARG A 8 28.28 20.13 -42.98
CA ARG A 8 28.58 21.07 -44.07
C ARG A 8 27.60 20.96 -45.25
N ASN A 9 27.18 19.75 -45.61
CA ASN A 9 26.22 19.54 -46.68
C ASN A 9 24.80 20.00 -46.29
N ILE A 10 24.40 19.82 -45.02
CA ILE A 10 23.11 20.27 -44.51
C ILE A 10 23.10 21.81 -44.38
N ALA A 11 24.19 22.42 -43.90
CA ALA A 11 24.34 23.87 -43.82
C ALA A 11 24.12 24.55 -45.19
N ARG A 12 24.60 23.92 -46.27
CA ARG A 12 24.52 24.46 -47.62
C ARG A 12 23.16 24.23 -48.29
N ASN A 13 22.50 23.11 -48.00
CA ASN A 13 21.25 22.72 -48.67
C ASN A 13 19.98 23.09 -47.88
N LYS A 14 20.03 23.11 -46.54
CA LYS A 14 18.87 23.37 -45.65
C LYS A 14 19.31 24.01 -44.32
N PRO A 15 19.54 25.34 -44.27
CA PRO A 15 20.03 26.02 -43.06
C PRO A 15 19.07 25.89 -41.87
N GLU A 16 17.76 25.96 -42.10
CA GLU A 16 16.71 25.78 -41.07
C GLU A 16 16.78 24.43 -40.34
N LYS A 17 17.24 23.38 -41.04
CA LYS A 17 17.36 22.04 -40.44
C LYS A 17 18.61 21.90 -39.59
N LEU A 18 19.63 22.72 -39.86
CA LEU A 18 20.87 22.71 -39.10
C LEU A 18 20.66 23.27 -37.70
N ASP A 19 19.89 24.36 -37.59
CA ASP A 19 19.59 24.98 -36.30
C ASP A 19 18.77 24.04 -35.39
N ARG A 20 17.77 23.36 -35.96
CA ARG A 20 17.00 22.31 -35.26
C ARG A 20 17.88 21.13 -34.84
N LEU A 21 18.74 20.64 -35.74
CA LEU A 21 19.64 19.52 -35.46
C LEU A 21 20.66 19.84 -34.35
N ARG A 22 21.14 21.09 -34.29
CA ARG A 22 22.03 21.56 -33.21
C ARG A 22 21.28 21.62 -31.89
N ARG A 23 20.10 22.23 -31.87
CA ARG A 23 19.24 22.31 -30.67
C ARG A 23 18.92 20.92 -30.14
N ASP A 24 18.52 20.00 -31.00
CA ASP A 24 18.21 18.61 -30.64
C ASP A 24 19.44 17.85 -30.11
N LYS A 25 20.65 18.17 -30.59
CA LYS A 25 21.90 17.61 -30.07
C LYS A 25 22.25 18.15 -28.69
N GLU A 26 21.96 19.42 -28.42
CA GLU A 26 22.24 20.12 -27.15
C GLU A 26 21.23 19.81 -26.04
N ARG A 27 20.00 19.36 -26.36
CA ARG A 27 18.99 18.96 -25.35
C ARG A 27 19.53 17.98 -24.30
N ASP A 28 19.02 18.15 -23.08
CA ASP A 28 19.27 17.26 -21.96
C ASP A 28 18.72 15.85 -22.21
N ILE A 29 19.30 14.85 -21.53
CA ILE A 29 18.99 13.43 -21.74
C ILE A 29 17.53 13.14 -21.35
N SER A 30 17.04 13.71 -20.26
CA SER A 30 15.64 13.60 -19.81
C SER A 30 14.66 14.16 -20.83
N GLU A 31 14.95 15.32 -21.43
CA GLU A 31 14.11 15.92 -22.47
C GLU A 31 14.14 15.14 -23.78
N LYS A 32 15.30 14.58 -24.16
CA LYS A 32 15.41 13.68 -25.31
C LYS A 32 14.56 12.43 -25.12
N ILE A 33 14.57 11.84 -23.92
CA ILE A 33 13.72 10.69 -23.58
C ILE A 33 12.25 11.08 -23.65
N ALA A 34 11.85 12.21 -23.05
CA ALA A 34 10.47 12.69 -23.06
C ALA A 34 9.95 12.98 -24.48
N LEU A 35 10.81 13.47 -25.37
CA LEU A 35 10.48 13.77 -26.77
C LEU A 35 10.71 12.58 -27.72
N GLY A 36 11.20 11.44 -27.20
CA GLY A 36 11.47 10.23 -27.99
C GLY A 36 12.60 10.39 -29.02
N LEU A 37 13.54 11.33 -28.81
CA LEU A 37 14.70 11.48 -29.69
C LEU A 37 15.76 10.42 -29.37
N PRO A 38 16.35 9.79 -30.39
CA PRO A 38 17.42 8.82 -30.19
C PRO A 38 18.65 9.49 -29.57
N ASP A 39 19.20 8.89 -28.50
CA ASP A 39 20.43 9.39 -27.89
C ASP A 39 21.62 9.15 -28.81
N SER A 40 22.09 10.23 -29.45
CA SER A 40 23.28 10.19 -30.32
C SER A 40 24.61 10.06 -29.56
N ARG A 41 24.59 10.07 -28.21
CA ARG A 41 25.77 9.83 -27.37
C ARG A 41 26.03 8.36 -27.09
N ALA A 42 25.11 7.46 -27.47
CA ALA A 42 25.29 6.03 -27.38
C ALA A 42 26.34 5.53 -28.41
N ARG A 43 27.62 5.78 -28.11
CA ARG A 43 28.77 5.11 -28.73
C ARG A 43 29.41 4.13 -27.76
N THR A 44 28.60 3.38 -27.05
CA THR A 44 29.06 2.18 -26.34
C THR A 44 28.59 1.00 -27.16
N ASP A 45 29.54 0.23 -27.68
CA ASP A 45 29.34 -1.03 -28.42
C ASP A 45 28.83 -2.16 -27.52
N GLU A 46 28.18 -1.80 -26.41
CA GLU A 46 27.70 -2.67 -25.35
C GLU A 46 26.18 -2.60 -25.30
N THR A 47 25.53 -3.73 -25.04
CA THR A 47 24.07 -3.84 -24.95
C THR A 47 23.53 -2.88 -23.90
N GLN A 48 22.64 -1.97 -24.31
CA GLN A 48 21.96 -1.06 -23.38
C GLN A 48 20.93 -1.83 -22.55
N PHE A 49 20.92 -1.61 -21.23
CA PHE A 49 19.99 -2.23 -20.30
C PHE A 49 19.10 -1.18 -19.63
N ASP A 50 17.84 -1.52 -19.35
CA ASP A 50 16.93 -0.66 -18.57
C ASP A 50 17.35 -0.66 -17.10
N GLN A 51 17.70 0.51 -16.57
CA GLN A 51 18.13 0.70 -15.18
C GLN A 51 17.12 0.17 -14.16
N ARG A 52 15.82 0.19 -14.48
CA ARG A 52 14.77 -0.32 -13.58
C ARG A 52 14.84 -1.83 -13.38
N LEU A 53 15.49 -2.55 -14.28
CA LEU A 53 15.65 -4.00 -14.16
C LEU A 53 16.72 -4.38 -13.13
N PHE A 54 17.72 -3.52 -12.89
CA PHE A 54 18.81 -3.80 -11.92
C PHE A 54 18.40 -3.57 -10.46
N ASN A 55 17.31 -2.86 -10.23
CA ASN A 55 16.75 -2.64 -8.89
C ASN A 55 15.66 -3.65 -8.53
N GLN A 56 15.46 -4.68 -9.37
CA GLN A 56 14.59 -5.81 -9.04
C GLN A 56 15.41 -6.79 -8.21
N THR A 57 15.00 -7.05 -6.98
CA THR A 57 15.66 -7.94 -5.99
C THR A 57 15.72 -9.42 -6.39
N LYS A 58 15.55 -9.76 -7.68
CA LYS A 58 15.58 -11.14 -8.15
C LYS A 58 17.02 -11.62 -8.31
N GLY A 59 17.47 -12.40 -7.32
CA GLY A 59 18.73 -13.14 -7.45
C GLY A 59 19.37 -13.61 -6.15
N LEU A 60 18.81 -13.34 -4.96
CA LEU A 60 19.40 -13.76 -3.68
C LEU A 60 18.40 -14.24 -2.60
N ASP A 61 17.09 -14.32 -2.89
CA ASP A 61 16.24 -15.35 -2.27
C ASP A 61 16.67 -16.78 -2.72
N SER A 62 17.52 -16.85 -3.74
CA SER A 62 18.16 -18.04 -4.29
C SER A 62 19.40 -18.50 -3.50
N GLY A 63 19.33 -18.48 -2.17
CA GLY A 63 20.46 -18.76 -1.29
C GLY A 63 20.11 -19.73 -0.15
N GLY A 64 19.63 -20.93 -0.51
CA GLY A 64 19.42 -22.02 0.44
C GLY A 64 17.95 -22.30 0.70
N ILE A 65 17.29 -22.94 -0.26
CA ILE A 65 16.11 -23.75 0.07
C ILE A 65 16.67 -24.94 0.83
N ASP A 66 16.79 -24.78 2.15
CA ASP A 66 16.99 -25.91 3.03
C ASP A 66 15.79 -26.86 2.83
N ASP A 67 16.00 -28.17 2.75
CA ASP A 67 14.94 -29.15 2.50
C ASP A 67 13.83 -29.07 3.58
N GLU A 68 14.15 -28.46 4.73
CA GLU A 68 13.26 -28.19 5.85
C GLU A 68 12.39 -26.93 5.66
N THR A 69 12.72 -26.06 4.69
CA THR A 69 11.98 -24.82 4.41
C THR A 69 10.97 -25.04 3.30
N TYR A 70 9.67 -25.09 3.66
CA TYR A 70 8.58 -25.30 2.70
C TYR A 70 8.33 -24.07 1.81
N ALA A 71 9.19 -23.89 0.80
CA ALA A 71 9.13 -22.80 -0.17
C ALA A 71 8.57 -23.27 -1.53
N VAL A 72 7.36 -23.85 -1.54
CA VAL A 72 6.71 -24.38 -2.77
C VAL A 72 6.25 -23.27 -3.71
N TYR A 73 6.07 -22.04 -3.21
CA TYR A 73 5.56 -20.92 -4.00
C TYR A 73 6.48 -19.71 -3.91
N ASP A 74 6.76 -19.11 -5.08
CA ASP A 74 7.54 -17.89 -5.21
C ASP A 74 6.88 -16.64 -4.60
N LYS A 75 5.57 -16.71 -4.29
CA LYS A 75 4.78 -15.58 -3.80
C LYS A 75 3.98 -15.96 -2.57
N PRO A 76 3.95 -15.09 -1.53
CA PRO A 76 3.04 -15.26 -0.42
C PRO A 76 1.59 -15.13 -0.89
N TRP A 77 0.68 -15.82 -0.20
CA TRP A 77 -0.75 -15.75 -0.54
C TRP A 77 -1.36 -14.34 -0.37
N ARG A 78 -0.73 -13.48 0.46
CA ARG A 78 -1.02 -12.05 0.57
C ARG A 78 0.23 -11.23 0.30
N ASN A 79 0.09 -10.20 -0.54
CA ASN A 79 1.13 -9.21 -0.79
C ASN A 79 1.27 -8.29 0.42
N GLN A 80 2.19 -8.60 1.34
CA GLN A 80 2.46 -7.79 2.54
C GLN A 80 3.02 -6.40 2.19
N ASP A 81 3.62 -6.24 1.00
CA ASP A 81 4.29 -5.01 0.56
C ASP A 81 3.38 -3.78 0.56
N ASN A 82 2.06 -3.99 0.39
CA ASN A 82 1.08 -2.90 0.35
C ASN A 82 0.30 -2.75 1.66
N VAL A 83 0.28 -3.75 2.52
CA VAL A 83 -0.55 -3.72 3.74
C VAL A 83 -0.13 -2.55 4.64
N THR A 84 1.17 -2.30 4.76
CA THR A 84 1.71 -1.17 5.53
C THR A 84 1.34 0.20 4.97
N GLN A 85 1.09 0.32 3.67
CA GLN A 85 0.65 1.57 3.04
C GLN A 85 -0.86 1.82 3.19
N HIS A 86 -1.65 0.76 3.32
CA HIS A 86 -3.11 0.86 3.46
C HIS A 86 -3.54 0.95 4.93
N ILE A 87 -2.65 0.64 5.87
CA ILE A 87 -2.87 0.85 7.31
C ILE A 87 -2.60 2.31 7.62
N TYR A 88 -3.62 3.01 8.16
CA TYR A 88 -3.48 4.38 8.63
C TYR A 88 -2.38 4.47 9.69
N ARG A 89 -1.32 5.20 9.36
CA ARG A 89 -0.20 5.48 10.26
C ARG A 89 -0.02 6.99 10.35
N PRO A 90 -0.56 7.64 11.40
CA PRO A 90 -0.45 9.10 11.54
C PRO A 90 1.02 9.49 11.65
N GLY A 91 1.50 10.27 10.68
CA GLY A 91 2.84 10.87 10.71
C GLY A 91 2.76 12.26 11.33
N LYS A 92 3.59 12.55 12.35
CA LYS A 92 3.60 13.85 13.04
C LYS A 92 3.93 15.05 12.14
N ASN A 93 4.55 14.80 10.99
CA ASN A 93 5.02 15.84 10.07
C ASN A 93 4.27 15.88 8.75
N LEU A 94 3.40 14.89 8.47
CA LEU A 94 2.72 14.79 7.18
C LEU A 94 1.81 16.00 6.93
N ASP A 95 1.08 16.41 7.96
CA ASP A 95 0.19 17.58 7.89
C ASP A 95 0.98 18.89 7.76
N LYS A 96 2.19 18.95 8.35
CA LYS A 96 3.05 20.13 8.28
C LYS A 96 3.61 20.36 6.87
N ASP A 97 3.98 19.28 6.18
CA ASP A 97 4.51 19.36 4.82
C ASP A 97 3.39 19.70 3.79
N ILE A 98 2.17 19.23 4.03
CA ILE A 98 1.03 19.43 3.12
C ILE A 98 0.35 20.80 3.34
N TYR A 99 0.13 21.19 4.60
CA TYR A 99 -0.68 22.36 4.95
C TYR A 99 0.15 23.52 5.55
N GLY A 100 1.45 23.33 5.80
CA GLY A 100 2.34 24.34 6.35
C GLY A 100 2.01 24.73 7.79
N ASP A 101 2.70 25.76 8.30
CA ASP A 101 2.50 26.31 9.66
C ASP A 101 1.16 27.10 9.81
N ASP A 102 0.36 27.21 8.74
CA ASP A 102 -0.89 27.98 8.75
C ASP A 102 -2.06 27.18 9.35
N LEU A 103 -1.95 25.85 9.42
CA LEU A 103 -2.96 24.99 10.05
C LEU A 103 -3.22 25.41 11.51
N ASP A 104 -2.15 25.65 12.28
CA ASP A 104 -2.25 26.09 13.67
C ASP A 104 -2.91 27.47 13.80
N LYS A 105 -2.74 28.35 12.81
CA LYS A 105 -3.37 29.68 12.80
C LYS A 105 -4.85 29.56 12.46
N ILE A 106 -5.20 28.74 11.46
CA ILE A 106 -6.58 28.49 11.04
C ILE A 106 -7.37 27.82 12.16
N ILE A 107 -6.81 26.78 12.81
CA ILE A 107 -7.43 26.08 13.95
C ILE A 107 -7.70 27.05 15.11
N LYS A 108 -6.80 28.00 15.37
CA LYS A 108 -6.98 29.00 16.45
C LYS A 108 -8.03 30.06 16.11
N THR A 109 -8.44 30.19 14.85
CA THR A 109 -9.53 31.11 14.50
C THR A 109 -10.88 30.44 14.72
N ASN A 110 -11.73 31.00 15.59
CA ASN A 110 -13.11 30.56 15.82
C ASN A 110 -14.05 30.83 14.63
N LYS A 111 -13.52 30.99 13.42
CA LYS A 111 -14.28 31.33 12.21
C LYS A 111 -15.12 30.14 11.68
N PHE A 112 -14.77 28.91 12.07
CA PHE A 112 -15.36 27.68 11.55
C PHE A 112 -16.10 26.85 12.61
N VAL A 113 -16.45 27.45 13.75
CA VAL A 113 -17.26 26.78 14.78
C VAL A 113 -18.75 26.95 14.43
N PRO A 114 -19.49 25.87 14.11
CA PRO A 114 -20.91 25.97 13.83
C PRO A 114 -21.71 26.28 15.10
N ASP A 115 -22.76 27.10 14.97
CA ASP A 115 -23.66 27.45 16.08
C ASP A 115 -24.42 26.23 16.65
N LYS A 116 -24.59 25.18 15.85
CA LYS A 116 -25.17 23.89 16.25
C LYS A 116 -24.21 22.77 15.85
N GLY A 117 -23.66 22.09 16.85
CA GLY A 117 -22.79 20.93 16.65
C GLY A 117 -23.57 19.65 16.35
N PHE A 118 -22.95 18.74 15.60
CA PHE A 118 -23.43 17.37 15.41
C PHE A 118 -23.05 16.51 16.63
N SER A 119 -23.88 15.51 16.99
CA SER A 119 -23.56 14.58 18.07
C SER A 119 -22.26 13.84 17.76
N GLY A 120 -21.33 13.77 18.73
CA GLY A 120 -20.02 13.15 18.54
C GLY A 120 -18.95 14.01 17.85
N ALA A 121 -19.25 15.27 17.51
CA ALA A 121 -18.29 16.24 16.98
C ALA A 121 -17.76 17.21 18.07
N ASP A 122 -17.58 16.73 19.30
CA ASP A 122 -17.06 17.56 20.41
C ASP A 122 -15.56 17.87 20.18
N PRO A 123 -15.17 19.16 20.04
CA PRO A 123 -13.78 19.55 19.81
C PRO A 123 -12.85 19.21 20.99
N ASN A 124 -13.38 18.96 22.18
CA ASN A 124 -12.59 18.60 23.36
C ASN A 124 -12.39 17.08 23.52
N ALA A 125 -13.00 16.27 22.65
CA ALA A 125 -12.83 14.82 22.64
C ALA A 125 -11.49 14.46 21.98
N LYS A 126 -10.59 13.86 22.76
CA LYS A 126 -9.32 13.32 22.24
C LYS A 126 -9.60 12.14 21.31
N ARG A 127 -9.32 12.32 20.02
CA ARG A 127 -9.44 11.27 18.99
C ARG A 127 -8.23 10.34 19.02
N ASP A 128 -8.27 9.32 19.86
CA ASP A 128 -7.15 8.39 20.09
C ASP A 128 -7.29 7.05 19.33
N GLY A 129 -8.12 7.00 18.29
CA GLY A 129 -8.36 5.76 17.55
C GLY A 129 -9.16 5.95 16.26
N PRO A 130 -9.31 4.87 15.48
CA PRO A 130 -10.16 4.85 14.30
C PRO A 130 -11.57 5.36 14.63
N VAL A 131 -12.19 6.02 13.65
CA VAL A 131 -13.54 6.57 13.74
C VAL A 131 -14.48 5.51 14.33
N GLN A 132 -14.97 5.78 15.54
CA GLN A 132 -16.01 4.98 16.17
C GLN A 132 -17.33 5.36 15.49
N PHE A 133 -17.98 4.39 14.83
CA PHE A 133 -19.33 4.59 14.32
C PHE A 133 -20.30 4.53 15.50
N GLU A 134 -21.30 5.42 15.53
CA GLU A 134 -22.40 5.33 16.49
C GLU A 134 -23.08 3.96 16.31
N ARG A 135 -23.01 3.13 17.35
CA ARG A 135 -23.70 1.84 17.39
C ARG A 135 -25.14 2.06 17.84
N SER A 136 -25.90 2.82 17.07
CA SER A 136 -27.33 2.96 17.28
C SER A 136 -27.98 1.65 16.81
N GLU A 137 -28.42 0.81 17.75
CA GLU A 137 -29.10 -0.46 17.42
C GLU A 137 -30.40 -0.27 16.64
N GLU A 138 -30.97 0.95 16.67
CA GLU A 138 -32.15 1.35 15.91
C GLU A 138 -31.85 1.73 14.44
N ASP A 139 -30.60 2.08 14.10
CA ASP A 139 -30.20 2.52 12.75
C ASP A 139 -29.27 1.53 12.04
N ASP A 140 -29.42 0.23 12.34
CA ASP A 140 -28.70 -0.84 11.64
C ASP A 140 -29.58 -1.45 10.53
N PRO A 141 -29.66 -0.84 9.33
CA PRO A 141 -30.51 -1.30 8.23
C PRO A 141 -30.09 -2.69 7.70
N PHE A 142 -28.91 -3.18 8.09
CA PHE A 142 -28.35 -4.46 7.66
C PHE A 142 -28.38 -5.55 8.75
N GLY A 143 -28.81 -5.22 9.98
CA GLY A 143 -28.91 -6.16 11.10
C GLY A 143 -27.59 -6.81 11.53
N LEU A 144 -26.45 -6.23 11.15
CA LEU A 144 -25.11 -6.78 11.42
C LEU A 144 -24.79 -6.79 12.92
N GLY A 145 -25.30 -5.81 13.66
CA GLY A 145 -25.15 -5.68 15.10
C GLY A 145 -25.74 -6.85 15.87
N GLN A 146 -26.92 -7.34 15.47
CA GLN A 146 -27.54 -8.54 16.07
C GLN A 146 -26.77 -9.81 15.71
N LEU A 147 -26.34 -9.93 14.45
CA LEU A 147 -25.50 -11.05 14.01
C LEU A 147 -24.19 -11.13 14.80
N LEU A 148 -23.49 -10.01 14.97
CA LEU A 148 -22.26 -9.91 15.76
C LEU A 148 -22.48 -10.23 17.25
N LYS A 149 -23.62 -9.82 17.82
CA LYS A 149 -24.02 -10.18 19.19
C LYS A 149 -24.22 -11.68 19.33
N SER A 150 -25.00 -12.30 18.44
CA SER A 150 -25.27 -13.75 18.47
C SER A 150 -23.98 -14.58 18.35
N ALA A 151 -23.06 -14.18 17.47
CA ALA A 151 -21.77 -14.82 17.31
C ALA A 151 -20.86 -14.67 18.55
N LYS A 152 -20.92 -13.52 19.23
CA LYS A 152 -20.18 -13.28 20.47
C LYS A 152 -20.75 -14.09 21.64
N GLU A 153 -22.06 -14.24 21.71
CA GLU A 153 -22.77 -15.00 22.75
C GLU A 153 -22.62 -16.52 22.55
N GLY A 154 -22.53 -16.98 21.29
CA GLY A 154 -22.26 -18.37 20.93
C GLY A 154 -20.89 -18.91 21.37
N LYS A 155 -19.99 -18.06 21.88
CA LYS A 155 -18.64 -18.47 22.34
C LYS A 155 -18.57 -18.89 23.82
N LYS A 156 -19.71 -19.05 24.50
CA LYS A 156 -19.80 -19.52 25.89
C LYS A 156 -20.44 -20.89 26.04
N ARG A 157 -20.07 -21.87 25.20
CA ARG A 157 -20.31 -23.31 25.45
C ARG A 157 -19.08 -24.11 25.02
N GLY A 158 -18.19 -24.36 25.97
CA GLY A 158 -16.97 -25.15 25.75
C GLY A 158 -16.28 -25.41 27.08
N GLY A 159 -16.76 -26.43 27.80
CA GLY A 159 -16.21 -26.86 29.08
C GLY A 159 -17.20 -27.71 29.87
N GLY A 160 -17.98 -28.56 29.19
CA GLY A 160 -18.85 -29.53 29.84
C GLY A 160 -17.99 -30.63 30.44
N GLY A 161 -18.00 -30.75 31.77
CA GLY A 161 -17.65 -31.98 32.44
C GLY A 161 -18.65 -33.04 32.00
N ASP A 162 -18.14 -34.13 31.43
CA ASP A 162 -18.92 -35.31 31.12
C ASP A 162 -18.68 -36.35 32.22
N ASP A 163 -19.79 -36.75 32.81
CA ASP A 163 -19.92 -37.53 34.02
C ASP A 163 -19.38 -38.95 33.83
N ARG A 164 -18.43 -39.33 34.69
CA ARG A 164 -18.03 -40.72 34.86
C ARG A 164 -19.22 -41.50 35.44
N GLN A 165 -20.00 -42.14 34.58
CA GLN A 165 -21.02 -43.10 35.02
C GLN A 165 -20.35 -44.31 35.68
N GLU A 166 -20.63 -44.41 36.98
CA GLU A 166 -20.28 -45.48 37.90
C GLU A 166 -21.09 -46.75 37.56
N SER A 167 -20.39 -47.85 37.26
CA SER A 167 -21.00 -49.13 36.93
C SER A 167 -21.39 -49.89 38.21
N SER A 168 -22.65 -49.74 38.63
CA SER A 168 -23.26 -50.54 39.70
C SER A 168 -23.77 -51.89 39.16
N SER A 169 -22.90 -52.91 39.16
CA SER A 169 -23.33 -54.31 38.96
C SER A 169 -23.67 -54.97 40.30
N SER A 170 -24.92 -54.84 40.72
CA SER A 170 -25.43 -55.48 41.94
C SER A 170 -26.77 -56.19 41.67
N SER A 171 -26.69 -57.52 41.62
CA SER A 171 -27.73 -58.48 42.02
C SER A 171 -28.99 -58.60 41.16
N LYS A 172 -29.13 -59.75 40.47
CA LYS A 172 -30.24 -60.72 40.59
C LYS A 172 -30.18 -61.76 39.48
N ARG A 173 -29.78 -62.99 39.82
CA ARG A 173 -30.30 -64.19 39.16
C ARG A 173 -30.27 -65.37 40.12
N SER A 174 -31.45 -65.67 40.65
CA SER A 174 -31.75 -66.89 41.38
C SER A 174 -31.98 -68.05 40.41
N ARG A 175 -31.57 -69.23 40.88
CA ARG A 175 -31.77 -70.61 40.40
C ARG A 175 -32.96 -70.90 39.47
N LYS A 176 -32.71 -71.72 38.45
CA LYS A 176 -33.39 -73.02 38.24
C LYS A 176 -32.42 -73.97 37.56
#